data_AF-A0A7Y3T6X4-F1
#
_entry.id   AF-A0A7Y3T6X4-F1
#
_cell.length_a   1.000
_cell.length_b   1.000
_cell.length_c   1.000
_cell.angle_alpha   90.00
_cell.angle_beta   90.00
_cell.angle_gamma   90.00
#
_symmetry.space_group_name_H-M   'P 1'
#
loop_
_entity.id
_entity.type
_entity.pdbx_description
1 polymer ?
#
loop_
_entity_poly.entity_id
_entity_poly.type
_entity_poly.pdbx_seq_one_letter_code
_entity_poly.pdbx_strand_id
1 'polypeptide(L)'
;MNIILGNTYADKITGFKGVATGHCEYITGCAQTLLQPVSEDTTKKPEGCWFDDQRLDHVTEAAQIVIDNGSTPGCDIPAPVR
;
A
#
# COMPACT_ATOMS: atom_id res chain seq x y z
N MET A 1 -7.71 0.38 -14.08
CA MET A 1 -7.80 1.31 -12.94
C MET A 1 -6.38 1.78 -12.66
N ASN A 2 -6.13 3.06 -12.36
CA ASN A 2 -4.81 3.47 -11.90
C ASN A 2 -4.78 3.37 -10.37
N ILE A 3 -4.07 2.38 -9.82
CA ILE A 3 -3.92 2.23 -8.37
C ILE A 3 -2.81 3.15 -7.90
N ILE A 4 -3.08 3.91 -6.84
CA ILE A 4 -2.13 4.83 -6.21
C ILE A 4 -1.74 4.21 -4.87
N LEU A 5 -0.47 3.82 -4.73
CA LEU A 5 0.04 3.31 -3.45
C LEU A 5 -0.05 4.39 -2.36
N GLY A 6 -0.32 3.94 -1.14
CA GLY A 6 -0.57 4.81 0.01
C GLY A 6 -2.03 5.26 0.14
N ASN A 7 -2.87 5.15 -0.90
CA ASN A 7 -4.29 5.44 -0.78
C ASN A 7 -5.05 4.27 -0.13
N THR A 8 -6.20 4.59 0.47
CA THR A 8 -7.10 3.57 1.05
C THR A 8 -8.09 3.10 0.00
N TYR A 9 -8.28 1.78 -0.08
CA TYR A 9 -9.25 1.16 -0.95
C TYR A 9 -10.15 0.20 -0.18
N ALA A 10 -11.32 -0.07 -0.74
CA ALA A 10 -12.27 -1.06 -0.26
C ALA A 10 -12.52 -2.12 -1.34
N ASP A 11 -12.44 -3.39 -0.99
CA ASP A 11 -12.93 -4.47 -1.85
C ASP A 11 -14.47 -4.43 -1.90
N LYS A 12 -15.05 -4.19 -3.07
CA LYS A 12 -16.50 -4.03 -3.24
C LYS A 12 -17.32 -5.30 -3.02
N ILE A 13 -16.67 -6.46 -2.97
CA ILE A 13 -17.33 -7.76 -2.72
C ILE A 13 -17.45 -8.02 -1.22
N THR A 14 -16.34 -7.91 -0.48
CA THR A 14 -16.28 -8.28 0.94
C THR A 14 -16.40 -7.09 1.89
N GLY A 15 -16.20 -5.87 1.39
CA GLY A 15 -16.10 -4.66 2.21
C GLY A 15 -14.75 -4.51 2.93
N PHE A 16 -13.77 -5.39 2.67
CA PHE A 16 -12.44 -5.30 3.26
C PHE A 16 -11.77 -3.96 2.90
N LYS A 17 -11.27 -3.23 3.90
CA LYS A 17 -10.63 -1.93 3.73
C LYS A 17 -9.18 -1.95 4.18
N GLY A 18 -8.31 -1.30 3.43
CA GLY A 18 -6.91 -1.16 3.78
C GLY A 18 -6.17 -0.18 2.88
N VAL A 19 -4.94 0.12 3.26
CA VAL A 19 -4.03 0.96 2.48
C VAL A 19 -3.37 0.10 1.41
N ALA A 20 -3.31 0.57 0.17
CA ALA A 20 -2.57 -0.08 -0.91
C ALA A 20 -1.06 0.03 -0.63
N THR A 21 -0.42 -1.08 -0.27
CA THR A 21 1.01 -1.13 0.09
C THR A 21 1.86 -1.87 -0.94
N GLY A 22 1.23 -2.58 -1.86
CA GLY A 22 1.91 -3.30 -2.93
C GLY A 22 1.01 -3.41 -4.15
N HIS A 23 1.63 -3.36 -5.32
CA HIS A 23 0.96 -3.55 -6.60
C HIS A 23 1.79 -4.52 -7.44
N CYS A 24 1.12 -5.48 -8.07
CA CYS A 24 1.75 -6.48 -8.91
C CYS A 24 1.10 -6.49 -10.28
N GLU A 25 1.92 -6.36 -11.31
CA GLU A 25 1.53 -6.52 -12.69
C GLU A 25 2.06 -7.86 -13.20
N TYR A 26 1.19 -8.65 -13.82
CA TYR A 26 1.54 -9.93 -14.41
C TYR A 26 1.55 -9.81 -15.93
N ILE A 27 2.40 -10.61 -16.59
CA ILE A 27 2.53 -10.64 -18.07
C ILE A 27 1.20 -10.94 -18.80
N THR A 28 0.22 -11.51 -18.10
CA THR A 28 -1.12 -11.82 -18.60
C THR A 28 -2.11 -10.66 -18.46
N GLY A 29 -1.75 -9.59 -17.74
CA GLY A 29 -2.59 -8.40 -17.53
C GLY A 29 -3.51 -8.44 -16.29
N CYS A 30 -3.43 -9.47 -15.45
CA CYS A 30 -4.24 -9.59 -14.23
C CYS A 30 -3.62 -8.83 -13.04
N ALA A 31 -3.57 -7.51 -13.09
CA ALA A 31 -2.96 -6.72 -12.02
C ALA A 31 -3.70 -6.86 -10.68
N GLN A 32 -2.92 -6.95 -9.60
CA GLN A 32 -3.43 -7.11 -8.23
C GLN A 32 -2.79 -6.11 -7.29
N THR A 33 -3.53 -5.75 -6.25
CA THR A 33 -3.10 -4.80 -5.24
C THR A 33 -3.25 -5.41 -3.84
N LEU A 34 -2.21 -5.27 -3.03
CA LEU A 34 -2.16 -5.68 -1.64
C LEU A 34 -2.75 -4.58 -0.76
N LEU A 35 -3.84 -4.90 -0.07
CA LEU A 35 -4.42 -4.03 0.95
C LEU A 35 -3.96 -4.48 2.34
N GLN A 36 -3.29 -3.57 3.05
CA GLN A 36 -2.91 -3.74 4.45
C GLN A 36 -3.96 -3.04 5.33
N PRO A 37 -4.74 -3.78 6.13
CA PRO A 37 -5.70 -3.19 7.06
C PRO A 37 -4.97 -2.57 8.26
N VAL A 38 -5.62 -1.60 8.88
CA VAL A 38 -5.17 -0.98 10.13
C VAL A 38 -5.59 -1.87 11.30
N SER A 39 -4.69 -2.12 12.24
CA SER A 39 -5.00 -2.84 13.47
C SER A 39 -5.68 -1.93 14.48
N GLU A 40 -6.70 -2.42 15.18
CA GLU A 40 -7.21 -1.77 16.40
C GLU A 40 -6.25 -1.91 17.58
N ASP A 41 -5.41 -2.96 17.56
CA ASP A 41 -4.39 -3.25 18.56
C ASP A 41 -3.00 -3.01 17.96
N THR A 42 -2.31 -1.97 18.41
CA THR A 42 -1.00 -1.56 17.87
C THR A 42 0.10 -2.59 18.09
N THR A 43 -0.11 -3.60 18.93
CA THR A 43 0.85 -4.69 19.15
C THR A 43 0.69 -5.83 18.14
N LYS A 44 -0.40 -5.82 17.36
CA LYS A 44 -0.70 -6.85 16.37
C LYS A 44 -0.65 -6.24 14.98
N LYS A 45 0.01 -6.94 14.07
CA LYS A 45 -0.03 -6.63 12.64
C LYS A 45 -1.01 -7.57 11.95
N PRO A 46 -2.19 -7.11 11.51
CA PRO A 46 -3.08 -7.94 10.71
C PRO A 46 -2.41 -8.30 9.38
N GLU A 47 -2.84 -9.41 8.81
CA GLU A 47 -2.38 -9.84 7.48
C GLU A 47 -3.02 -8.95 6.40
N GLY A 48 -2.22 -8.64 5.37
CA GLY A 48 -2.74 -7.99 4.17
C GLY A 48 -3.29 -9.03 3.20
N CYS A 49 -4.18 -8.60 2.31
CA CYS A 49 -4.79 -9.47 1.31
C CYS A 49 -4.68 -8.88 -0.09
N TRP A 50 -4.42 -9.73 -1.07
CA TRP A 50 -4.34 -9.38 -2.49
C TRP A 50 -5.73 -9.40 -3.13
N PHE A 51 -6.04 -8.34 -3.86
CA PHE A 51 -7.29 -8.20 -4.60
C PHE A 51 -6.97 -7.78 -6.03
N ASP A 52 -7.75 -8.29 -7.00
CA ASP A 52 -7.71 -7.77 -8.36
C ASP A 52 -8.13 -6.30 -8.37
N ASP A 53 -7.43 -5.45 -9.12
CA ASP A 53 -7.67 -4.00 -9.13
C ASP A 53 -9.12 -3.61 -9.45
N GLN A 54 -9.78 -4.42 -10.29
CA GLN A 54 -11.17 -4.20 -10.70
C GLN A 54 -12.17 -4.34 -9.54
N ARG A 55 -11.76 -4.96 -8.44
CA ARG A 55 -12.57 -5.13 -7.23
C ARG A 55 -12.46 -3.97 -6.25
N LEU A 56 -11.46 -3.11 -6.42
CA LEU A 56 -11.13 -2.08 -5.45
C LEU A 56 -11.80 -0.76 -5.78
N ASP A 57 -12.52 -0.20 -4.81
CA ASP A 57 -13.04 1.16 -4.87
C ASP A 57 -12.17 2.08 -4.00
N HIS A 58 -11.80 3.24 -4.54
CA HIS A 58 -10.98 4.22 -3.83
C HIS A 58 -11.81 4.92 -2.75
N VAL A 59 -11.30 4.94 -1.51
CA VAL A 59 -11.94 5.62 -0.37
C VAL A 59 -11.41 7.04 -0.30
N THR A 60 -12.13 7.99 -0.91
CA THR A 60 -11.68 9.38 -1.12
C THR A 60 -11.58 10.21 0.16
N GLU A 61 -12.23 9.78 1.24
CA GLU A 61 -12.24 10.49 2.52
C GLU A 61 -10.98 10.23 3.35
N ALA A 62 -10.20 9.20 3.00
CA ALA A 62 -8.98 8.84 3.71
C ALA A 62 -7.77 9.58 3.12
N ALA A 63 -6.93 10.15 4.00
CA ALA A 63 -5.68 10.75 3.59
C ALA A 63 -4.71 9.67 3.05
N GLN A 64 -3.97 10.03 2.00
CA GLN A 64 -2.89 9.20 1.48
C GLN A 64 -1.77 9.09 2.51
N ILE A 65 -1.29 7.87 2.74
CA ILE A 65 -0.07 7.64 3.50
C ILE A 65 1.13 7.98 2.61
N VAL A 66 1.93 8.95 3.06
CA VAL A 66 3.18 9.35 2.42
C VAL A 66 4.32 9.05 3.36
N ILE A 67 5.31 8.29 2.87
CA ILE A 67 6.54 8.00 3.60
C ILE A 67 7.63 8.86 2.95
N ASP A 68 8.23 9.76 3.74
CA ASP A 68 9.38 10.53 3.30
C ASP A 68 10.62 9.64 3.30
N ASN A 69 11.11 9.33 2.09
CA ASN A 69 12.34 8.58 1.88
C ASN A 69 13.45 9.47 1.31
N GLY A 70 13.40 10.78 1.53
CA GLY A 70 14.35 11.76 0.98
C GLY A 70 15.73 11.75 1.66
N SER A 71 15.82 11.28 2.91
CA SER A 71 17.08 11.13 3.64
C SER A 71 17.49 9.66 3.74
N THR A 72 18.02 9.10 2.65
CA THR A 72 18.52 7.73 2.63
C THR A 72 19.98 7.65 3.05
N PRO A 73 20.36 6.84 4.05
CA PRO A 73 21.76 6.47 4.27
C PRO A 73 22.18 5.49 3.16
N GLY A 74 22.42 6.02 1.97
CA GLY A 74 22.83 5.26 0.79
C GLY A 74 24.33 5.30 0.57
N CYS A 75 24.82 4.41 -0.30
CA CYS A 75 26.23 4.37 -0.70
C CYS A 75 26.67 5.58 -1.54
N ASP A 76 25.73 6.44 -1.91
CA ASP A 76 25.91 7.72 -2.59
C ASP A 76 26.36 8.85 -1.64
N ILE A 77 26.34 8.65 -0.32
CA ILE A 77 26.74 9.66 0.68
C ILE A 77 28.12 9.32 1.28
N PRO A 78 29.00 10.32 1.53
CA PRO A 78 30.27 10.10 2.22
C PRO A 78 30.08 9.43 3.58
N ALA A 79 31.02 8.56 3.96
CA ALA A 79 31.02 7.96 5.29
C ALA A 79 31.02 9.06 6.37
N PRO A 80 30.27 8.87 7.48
CA PRO A 80 30.29 9.83 8.60
C PRO A 80 31.72 10.06 9.08
N VAL A 81 32.21 11.29 9.00
CA VAL A 81 33.52 11.68 9.51
C VAL A 81 33.39 11.90 11.02
N ARG A 82 34.18 11.19 11.82
CA ARG A 82 34.27 11.40 13.27
C ARG A 82 35.08 12.66 13.61
#